data_AF-A0A355EZM6-F1
#
_entry.id   AF-A0A355EZM6-F1
#
_cell.length_a   1.000
_cell.length_b   1.000
_cell.length_c   1.000
_cell.angle_alpha   90.00
_cell.angle_beta   90.00
_cell.angle_gamma   90.00
#
_symmetry.space_group_name_H-M   'P 1'
#
loop_
_entity.id
_entity.type
_entity.pdbx_description
1 polymer ?
#
loop_
_entity_poly.entity_id
_entity_poly.type
_entity_poly.pdbx_seq_one_letter_code
_entity_poly.pdbx_strand_id
1 'polypeptide(L)'
;RRAAAGAALLAVVALGGLLAWRTCHREAGGSGPVEVRFEVLTGDAGIETFPSLSPDGEFFVYAKESGGDMDVFWQRTGGGNP
;
A
#
# COMPACT_ATOMS: atom_id res chain seq x y z
N ARG A 1 -14.25 -29.58 46.23
CA ARG A 1 -13.28 -29.99 45.17
C ARG A 1 -13.91 -30.10 43.78
N ARG A 2 -15.09 -30.73 43.61
CA ARG A 2 -15.78 -30.84 42.30
C ARG A 2 -16.15 -29.48 41.66
N ALA A 3 -16.51 -28.49 42.47
CA ALA A 3 -16.78 -27.12 42.00
C ALA A 3 -15.55 -26.43 41.37
N ALA A 4 -14.34 -26.72 41.87
CA ALA A 4 -13.10 -26.14 41.33
C ALA A 4 -12.72 -26.75 39.97
N ALA A 5 -13.02 -28.04 39.76
CA ALA A 5 -12.79 -28.71 38.47
C ALA A 5 -13.74 -28.20 37.37
N GLY A 6 -14.98 -27.88 37.72
CA GLY A 6 -15.94 -27.27 36.79
C GLY A 6 -15.53 -25.86 36.35
N ALA A 7 -15.03 -25.05 37.29
CA ALA A 7 -14.55 -23.70 37.00
C ALA A 7 -13.33 -23.68 36.05
N ALA A 8 -12.40 -24.64 36.22
CA ALA A 8 -11.21 -24.74 35.36
C ALA A 8 -11.58 -25.08 33.90
N LEU A 9 -12.54 -25.98 33.68
CA LEU A 9 -13.01 -26.33 32.33
C LEU A 9 -13.69 -25.15 31.63
N LEU A 10 -14.51 -24.39 32.35
CA LEU A 10 -15.15 -23.19 31.81
C LEU A 10 -14.12 -22.13 31.42
N ALA A 11 -13.06 -21.94 32.22
CA ALA A 11 -11.98 -21.01 31.90
C ALA A 11 -11.23 -21.41 30.63
N VAL A 12 -10.97 -22.72 30.43
CA VAL A 12 -10.29 -23.22 29.22
C VAL A 12 -11.16 -23.03 27.98
N VAL A 13 -12.47 -23.30 28.06
CA VAL A 13 -13.39 -23.08 26.94
C VAL A 13 -13.51 -21.59 26.61
N ALA A 14 -13.62 -20.73 27.61
CA ALA A 14 -13.68 -19.29 27.43
C ALA A 14 -12.38 -18.74 26.80
N LEU A 15 -11.23 -19.21 27.27
CA LEU A 15 -9.93 -18.80 26.74
C LEU A 15 -9.73 -19.31 25.31
N GLY A 16 -10.11 -20.56 25.03
CA GLY A 16 -10.07 -21.13 23.68
C GLY A 16 -10.98 -20.38 22.70
N GLY A 17 -12.20 -20.05 23.14
CA GLY A 17 -13.12 -19.21 22.37
C GLY A 17 -12.58 -17.80 22.13
N LEU A 18 -11.99 -17.17 23.15
CA LEU A 18 -11.37 -15.85 23.03
C LEU A 18 -10.16 -15.84 22.08
N LEU A 19 -9.33 -16.88 22.14
CA LEU A 19 -8.18 -17.03 21.26
C LEU A 19 -8.61 -17.27 19.81
N ALA A 20 -9.57 -18.19 19.59
CA ALA A 20 -10.13 -18.45 18.26
C ALA A 20 -10.83 -17.21 17.68
N TRP A 21 -11.58 -16.48 18.52
CA TRP A 21 -12.18 -15.21 18.15
C TRP A 21 -11.11 -14.19 17.75
N ARG A 22 -10.02 -14.02 18.51
CA ARG A 22 -8.92 -13.12 18.13
C ARG A 22 -8.19 -13.50 16.84
N THR A 23 -8.05 -14.78 16.55
CA THR A 23 -7.38 -15.24 15.33
C THR A 23 -8.27 -15.17 14.11
N CYS A 24 -9.58 -15.41 14.27
CA CYS A 24 -10.56 -15.39 13.18
C CYS A 24 -11.16 -13.99 12.92
N HIS A 25 -11.43 -13.19 13.96
CA HIS A 25 -11.77 -11.77 13.86
C HIS A 25 -10.55 -10.86 13.69
N ARG A 26 -9.43 -11.41 13.22
CA ARG A 26 -8.47 -10.61 12.49
C ARG A 26 -9.09 -10.30 11.12
N GLU A 27 -10.18 -9.54 11.15
CA GLU A 27 -10.99 -9.17 10.00
C GLU A 27 -10.13 -8.38 9.03
N ALA A 28 -10.20 -8.81 7.77
CA ALA A 28 -10.20 -7.98 6.58
C ALA A 28 -9.24 -6.77 6.64
N GLY A 29 -7.97 -7.01 6.34
CA GLY A 29 -6.97 -5.95 6.17
C GLY A 29 -7.20 -5.04 4.95
N GLY A 30 -8.36 -4.40 4.83
CA GLY A 30 -8.66 -3.56 3.67
C GLY A 30 -9.97 -2.79 3.68
N SER A 31 -10.50 -2.38 4.84
CA SER A 31 -11.70 -1.51 4.90
C SER A 31 -11.42 -0.12 5.48
N GLY A 32 -10.15 0.21 5.75
CA GLY A 32 -9.74 1.58 6.03
C GLY A 32 -9.81 2.45 4.76
N PRO A 33 -9.89 3.79 4.89
CA PRO A 33 -9.69 4.68 3.75
C PRO A 33 -8.39 4.32 3.04
N VAL A 34 -8.44 4.20 1.71
CA VAL A 34 -7.22 4.05 0.90
C VAL A 34 -6.35 5.27 1.16
N GLU A 35 -5.17 5.05 1.73
CA GLU A 35 -4.18 6.12 1.88
C GLU A 35 -3.66 6.49 0.49
N VAL A 36 -4.19 7.57 -0.08
CA VAL A 36 -3.70 8.12 -1.34
C VAL A 36 -2.47 8.96 -1.03
N ARG A 37 -1.34 8.59 -1.64
CA ARG A 37 -0.08 9.35 -1.58
C ARG A 37 0.20 9.96 -2.94
N PHE A 38 0.66 11.20 -2.93
CA PHE A 38 1.15 11.88 -4.12
C PHE A 38 2.67 11.98 -4.03
N GLU A 39 3.35 11.70 -5.14
CA GLU A 39 4.80 11.81 -5.28
C GLU A 39 5.13 12.66 -6.50
N VAL A 40 6.15 13.50 -6.37
CA VAL A 40 6.68 14.30 -7.47
C VAL A 40 7.69 13.43 -8.22
N LEU A 41 7.43 13.19 -9.50
CA LEU A 41 8.27 12.31 -10.34
C LEU A 41 9.21 13.07 -11.28
N THR A 42 8.98 14.37 -11.48
CA THR A 42 9.81 15.24 -12.31
C THR A 42 9.97 16.59 -11.62
N GLY A 43 11.11 17.26 -11.85
CA GLY A 43 11.39 18.56 -11.23
C GLY A 43 12.31 19.44 -12.07
N ASP A 44 12.49 19.10 -13.35
CA ASP A 44 13.33 19.89 -14.25
C ASP A 44 12.62 21.18 -14.66
N ALA A 45 13.41 22.20 -14.98
CA ALA A 45 12.87 23.43 -15.54
C ALA A 45 12.37 23.21 -16.98
N GLY A 46 11.22 23.78 -17.32
CA GLY A 46 10.64 23.71 -18.66
C GLY A 46 9.20 23.20 -18.66
N ILE A 47 8.66 22.96 -19.85
CA ILE A 47 7.32 22.39 -20.03
C ILE A 47 7.42 20.87 -20.02
N GLU A 48 6.64 20.22 -19.15
CA GLU A 48 6.49 18.77 -19.05
C GLU A 48 5.03 18.39 -19.21
N THR A 49 4.71 17.50 -20.16
CA THR A 49 3.33 17.23 -20.58
C THR A 49 3.14 15.78 -21.04
N PHE A 50 1.87 15.42 -21.29
CA PHE A 50 1.45 14.13 -21.87
C PHE A 50 2.04 12.89 -21.17
N PRO A 51 1.92 12.77 -19.82
CA PRO A 51 2.43 11.60 -19.13
C PRO A 51 1.62 10.35 -19.47
N SER A 52 2.28 9.20 -19.51
CA SER A 52 1.65 7.88 -19.60
C SER A 52 2.38 6.88 -18.71
N LEU A 53 1.63 6.15 -17.88
CA LEU A 53 2.13 5.18 -16.91
C LEU A 53 2.11 3.77 -17.52
N SER A 54 3.14 2.96 -17.25
CA SER A 54 3.15 1.56 -17.62
C SER A 54 2.05 0.78 -16.88
N PRO A 55 1.50 -0.32 -17.46
CA PRO A 55 0.44 -1.09 -16.81
C PRO A 55 0.81 -1.67 -15.42
N ASP A 56 2.09 -1.94 -15.20
CA ASP A 56 2.64 -2.42 -13.91
C ASP A 56 3.00 -1.29 -12.93
N GLY A 57 2.93 -0.03 -13.37
CA GLY A 57 3.24 1.14 -12.57
C GLY A 57 4.72 1.37 -12.28
N GLU A 58 5.64 0.59 -12.85
CA GLU A 58 7.08 0.72 -12.57
C GLU A 58 7.74 1.89 -13.32
N PHE A 59 7.18 2.29 -14.47
CA PHE A 59 7.76 3.30 -15.35
C PHE A 59 6.70 4.25 -15.87
N PHE A 60 7.13 5.45 -16.26
CA PHE A 60 6.30 6.36 -17.04
C PHE A 60 7.10 7.04 -18.12
N VAL A 61 6.38 7.49 -19.15
CA VAL A 61 6.90 8.33 -20.23
C VAL A 61 6.25 9.71 -20.15
N TYR A 62 6.95 10.75 -20.60
CA TYR A 62 6.46 12.12 -20.65
C TYR A 62 7.18 12.91 -21.74
N ALA A 63 6.55 13.99 -22.23
CA ALA A 63 7.17 14.91 -23.17
C ALA A 63 7.74 16.11 -22.41
N LYS A 64 9.00 16.46 -22.66
CA LYS A 64 9.68 17.62 -22.04
C LYS A 64 10.35 18.50 -23.10
N GLU A 65 10.31 19.81 -22.90
CA GLU A 65 11.09 20.75 -23.70
C GLU A 65 12.60 20.62 -23.38
N SER A 66 13.39 20.32 -24.40
CA SER A 66 14.83 20.14 -24.32
C SER A 66 15.50 20.77 -25.54
N GLY A 67 16.36 21.76 -25.32
CA GLY A 67 17.06 22.44 -26.42
C GLY A 67 16.15 23.24 -27.38
N GLY A 68 14.92 23.56 -26.97
CA GLY A 68 13.94 24.29 -27.79
C GLY A 68 12.97 23.40 -28.58
N ASP A 69 13.14 22.07 -28.50
CA ASP A 69 12.24 21.09 -29.10
C ASP A 69 11.57 20.23 -28.01
N MET A 70 10.47 19.55 -28.36
CA MET A 70 9.79 18.61 -27.47
C MET A 70 10.34 17.21 -27.70
N ASP A 71 10.95 16.63 -26.65
CA ASP A 71 11.50 15.27 -26.65
C ASP A 71 10.70 14.35 -25.72
N VAL A 72 10.75 13.05 -25.99
CA VAL A 72 10.11 12.02 -25.15
C VAL A 72 11.13 11.41 -24.19
N PHE A 73 10.81 11.46 -22.90
CA PHE A 73 11.62 10.91 -21.81
C PHE A 73 10.87 9.76 -21.13
N TRP A 74 11.62 8.89 -20.46
CA TRP A 74 11.08 7.80 -19.65
C TRP A 74 11.89 7.65 -18.36
N GLN A 75 11.24 7.26 -17.28
CA GLN A 75 11.92 7.01 -15.99
C GLN A 75 11.10 6.09 -15.08
N ARG A 76 11.71 5.60 -13.99
CA ARG A 76 11.03 4.78 -12.96
C ARG A 76 10.18 5.64 -12.02
N THR A 77 9.03 5.14 -11.59
CA THR A 77 8.11 5.84 -10.66
C THR A 77 8.58 5.88 -9.20
N GLY A 78 9.46 4.97 -8.80
CA GLY A 78 9.95 4.86 -7.42
C GLY A 78 11.16 5.73 -7.08
N GLY A 79 11.45 6.76 -7.88
CA GLY A 79 12.60 7.65 -7.69
C GLY A 79 13.94 6.95 -7.96
N GLY A 80 14.55 7.25 -9.10
CA GLY A 80 15.84 6.65 -9.43
C GLY A 80 16.41 7.12 -10.75
N ASN A 81 16.89 8.36 -10.77
CA ASN A 81 18.19 8.66 -11.37
C ASN A 81 18.77 9.92 -10.69
N PRO A 82 19.97 9.87 -10.07
CA PRO A 82 20.67 11.07 -9.61
C PRO A 82 21.09 11.98 -10.79
#